data_AF-A0AAV5RDX4-F1
#
_entry.id   AF-A0AAV5RDX4-F1
#
_cell.length_a   1.000
_cell.length_b   1.000
_cell.length_c   1.000
_cell.angle_alpha   90.00
_cell.angle_beta   90.00
_cell.angle_gamma   90.00
#
_symmetry.space_group_name_H-M   'P 1'
#
loop_
_entity.id
_entity.type
_entity.pdbx_description
1 polymer ?
#
loop_
_entity_poly.entity_id
_entity_poly.type
_entity_poly.pdbx_seq_one_letter_code
_entity_poly.pdbx_strand_id
1 'polypeptide(L)'
;MKVLEKSGALLCNQEVSEYVKLVKDSPSSSSLQNLQTICVELRSYLKERPANNPENPQTAENLKAFSKELKENDIKLEKTELLQVINSAPDNWPVLYCLIEEADIRFSEAQLEKILELSQKYLGSERVPQ
;
A
#
# COMPACT_ATOMS: atom_id res chain seq x y z
N MET A 1 -25.52 2.03 -17.99
CA MET A 1 -25.07 2.16 -16.58
C MET A 1 -25.20 3.60 -16.14
N LYS A 2 -25.66 3.85 -14.92
CA LYS A 2 -25.59 5.18 -14.27
C LYS A 2 -24.67 5.05 -13.05
N VAL A 3 -23.71 5.95 -12.93
CA VAL A 3 -22.81 6.02 -11.77
C VAL A 3 -23.54 6.78 -10.66
N LEU A 4 -23.72 6.13 -9.50
CA LEU A 4 -24.37 6.75 -8.34
C LEU A 4 -23.36 7.55 -7.51
N GLU A 5 -22.18 6.98 -7.28
CA GLU A 5 -21.08 7.60 -6.54
C GLU A 5 -19.79 7.46 -7.33
N LYS A 6 -19.00 8.55 -7.39
CA LYS A 6 -17.74 8.58 -8.17
C LYS A 6 -16.58 7.92 -7.42
N SER A 7 -16.58 8.01 -6.09
CA SER A 7 -15.52 7.47 -5.21
C SER A 7 -16.17 6.99 -3.91
N GLY A 8 -16.39 5.68 -3.81
CA GLY A 8 -17.01 5.07 -2.62
C GLY A 8 -16.01 4.82 -1.48
N ALA A 9 -14.80 4.37 -1.81
CA ALA A 9 -13.79 4.03 -0.81
C ALA A 9 -12.36 4.12 -1.39
N LEU A 10 -11.40 4.33 -0.50
CA LEU A 10 -9.98 4.17 -0.77
C LEU A 10 -9.57 2.77 -0.35
N LEU A 11 -8.99 2.00 -1.28
CA LEU A 11 -8.54 0.63 -1.04
C LEU A 11 -7.01 0.58 -1.14
N CYS A 12 -6.38 -0.16 -0.25
CA CYS A 12 -4.94 -0.39 -0.31
C CYS A 12 -4.59 -1.53 -1.27
N ASN A 13 -3.35 -1.53 -1.78
CA ASN A 13 -2.87 -2.54 -2.71
C ASN A 13 -2.94 -3.96 -2.12
N GLN A 14 -2.85 -4.08 -0.79
CA GLN A 14 -2.97 -5.34 -0.06
C GLN A 14 -4.40 -5.92 -0.17
N GLU A 15 -5.43 -5.12 0.13
CA GLU A 15 -6.84 -5.50 -0.02
C GLU A 15 -7.18 -5.87 -1.47
N VAL A 16 -6.67 -5.08 -2.43
CA VAL A 16 -6.88 -5.34 -3.86
C VAL A 16 -6.21 -6.65 -4.26
N SER A 17 -5.00 -6.94 -3.77
CA SER A 17 -4.30 -8.21 -4.04
C SER A 17 -5.10 -9.41 -3.55
N GLU A 18 -5.65 -9.35 -2.32
CA GLU A 18 -6.51 -10.40 -1.77
C GLU A 18 -7.79 -10.59 -2.60
N TYR A 19 -8.44 -9.50 -2.98
CA TYR A 19 -9.64 -9.55 -3.79
C TYR A 19 -9.38 -10.15 -5.18
N VAL A 20 -8.29 -9.76 -5.83
CA VAL A 20 -7.90 -10.30 -7.16
C VAL A 20 -7.55 -11.78 -7.08
N LYS A 21 -7.03 -12.27 -5.95
CA LYS A 21 -6.85 -13.71 -5.71
C LYS A 21 -8.21 -14.42 -5.76
N LEU A 22 -9.18 -13.95 -4.98
CA LEU A 22 -10.54 -14.50 -4.92
C LEU A 22 -11.26 -14.48 -6.28
N VAL A 23 -11.16 -13.37 -7.02
CA VAL A 23 -11.84 -13.23 -8.32
C VAL A 23 -11.28 -14.19 -9.35
N LYS A 24 -9.95 -14.36 -9.43
CA LYS A 24 -9.34 -15.30 -10.39
C LYS A 24 -9.61 -16.76 -10.03
N ASP A 25 -9.80 -17.08 -8.76
CA ASP A 25 -10.14 -18.44 -8.33
C ASP A 25 -11.64 -18.75 -8.53
N SER A 26 -12.45 -17.73 -8.89
CA SER A 26 -13.87 -17.90 -9.17
C SER A 26 -14.13 -18.59 -10.52
N PRO A 27 -15.13 -19.48 -10.61
CA PRO A 27 -15.42 -20.25 -11.83
C PRO A 27 -15.92 -19.37 -13.00
N SER A 28 -16.49 -18.20 -12.71
CA SER A 28 -16.94 -17.22 -13.71
C SER A 28 -15.79 -16.46 -14.37
N SER A 29 -14.61 -16.39 -13.74
CA SER A 29 -13.45 -15.74 -14.34
C SER A 29 -12.86 -16.56 -15.50
N SER A 30 -13.00 -17.89 -15.45
CA SER A 30 -12.50 -18.81 -16.47
C SER A 30 -13.14 -18.66 -17.84
N SER A 31 -14.37 -18.12 -17.90
CA SER A 31 -15.09 -17.89 -19.16
C SER A 31 -14.87 -16.49 -19.75
N LEU A 32 -14.23 -15.57 -19.00
CA LEU A 32 -14.08 -14.16 -19.39
C LEU A 32 -12.61 -13.81 -19.61
N GLN A 33 -12.15 -13.95 -20.86
CA GLN A 33 -10.75 -13.76 -21.23
C GLN A 33 -10.19 -12.39 -20.83
N ASN A 34 -10.95 -11.31 -21.04
CA ASN A 34 -10.51 -9.96 -20.66
C ASN A 34 -10.27 -9.81 -19.16
N LEU A 35 -11.14 -10.43 -18.34
CA LEU A 35 -11.00 -10.41 -16.88
C LEU A 35 -9.75 -11.17 -16.46
N GLN A 36 -9.45 -12.31 -17.08
CA GLN A 36 -8.24 -13.08 -16.80
C GLN A 36 -6.97 -12.28 -17.11
N THR A 37 -6.90 -11.62 -18.27
CA THR A 37 -5.76 -10.79 -18.64
C THR A 37 -5.51 -9.70 -17.61
N ILE A 38 -6.55 -8.94 -17.26
CA ILE A 38 -6.45 -7.87 -16.25
C ILE A 38 -6.00 -8.43 -14.90
N CYS A 39 -6.57 -9.55 -14.43
CA CYS A 39 -6.19 -10.16 -13.16
C CYS A 39 -4.73 -10.67 -13.16
N VAL A 40 -4.22 -11.14 -14.29
CA VAL A 40 -2.83 -11.62 -14.42
C VAL A 40 -1.86 -10.44 -14.46
N GLU A 41 -2.14 -9.41 -15.25
CA GLU A 41 -1.33 -8.19 -15.33
C GLU A 41 -1.28 -7.48 -13.98
N LEU A 42 -2.44 -7.31 -13.33
CA LEU A 42 -2.53 -6.67 -12.02
C LEU A 42 -1.79 -7.47 -10.93
N ARG A 43 -1.89 -8.82 -10.94
CA ARG A 43 -1.08 -9.65 -10.03
C ARG A 43 0.40 -9.53 -10.31
N SER A 44 0.81 -9.35 -11.56
CA SER A 44 2.22 -9.16 -11.91
C SER A 44 2.71 -7.81 -11.40
N TYR A 45 1.94 -6.74 -11.61
CA TYR A 45 2.21 -5.42 -11.05
C TYR A 45 2.32 -5.43 -9.52
N LEU A 46 1.36 -6.05 -8.82
CA LEU A 46 1.34 -6.09 -7.35
C LEU A 46 2.44 -6.95 -6.73
N LYS A 47 3.02 -7.92 -7.47
CA LYS A 47 4.14 -8.74 -7.00
C LYS A 47 5.45 -7.97 -6.87
N GLU A 48 5.63 -6.94 -7.69
CA GLU A 48 6.81 -6.08 -7.67
C GLU A 48 6.73 -5.02 -6.55
N ARG A 49 5.51 -4.80 -6.02
CA ARG A 49 5.20 -3.82 -4.99
C ARG A 49 5.20 -4.46 -3.58
N PRO A 50 5.34 -3.65 -2.51
CA PRO A 50 5.37 -4.14 -1.12
C PRO A 50 4.14 -4.99 -0.74
N ALA A 51 2.99 -4.68 -1.32
CA ALA A 51 1.71 -5.34 -1.04
C ALA A 51 1.72 -6.86 -1.27
N ASN A 52 2.52 -7.38 -2.21
CA ASN A 52 2.61 -8.81 -2.48
C ASN A 52 4.03 -9.23 -2.84
N ASN A 53 5.03 -8.55 -2.25
CA ASN A 53 6.43 -8.91 -2.37
C ASN A 53 6.64 -10.32 -1.80
N PRO A 54 7.24 -11.27 -2.55
CA PRO A 54 7.45 -12.65 -2.10
C PRO A 54 8.34 -12.79 -0.86
N GLU A 55 9.22 -11.81 -0.57
CA GLU A 55 10.14 -11.88 0.57
C GLU A 55 9.50 -11.40 1.88
N ASN A 56 8.64 -10.37 1.81
CA ASN A 56 7.93 -9.84 2.96
C ASN A 56 6.56 -9.28 2.54
N PRO A 57 5.54 -10.13 2.40
CA PRO A 57 4.22 -9.70 1.98
C PRO A 57 3.52 -8.92 3.10
N GLN A 58 2.90 -7.80 2.75
CA GLN A 58 2.06 -7.05 3.69
C GLN A 58 0.85 -7.88 4.12
N THR A 59 0.62 -7.93 5.43
CA THR A 59 -0.56 -8.54 6.04
C THR A 59 -1.45 -7.49 6.68
N ALA A 60 -2.74 -7.78 6.78
CA ALA A 60 -3.68 -6.89 7.49
C ALA A 60 -3.27 -6.64 8.95
N GLU A 61 -2.57 -7.59 9.58
CA GLU A 61 -2.03 -7.44 10.94
C GLU A 61 -0.88 -6.42 10.98
N ASN A 62 0.07 -6.50 10.04
CA ASN A 62 1.16 -5.55 9.92
C ASN A 62 0.66 -4.13 9.66
N LEU A 63 -0.35 -3.97 8.80
CA LEU A 63 -0.94 -2.66 8.52
C LEU A 63 -1.65 -2.06 9.76
N LYS A 64 -2.33 -2.90 10.55
CA LYS A 64 -2.94 -2.48 11.82
C LYS A 64 -1.88 -2.10 12.85
N ALA A 65 -0.81 -2.89 12.96
CA ALA A 65 0.32 -2.60 13.85
C ALA A 65 1.02 -1.30 13.47
N PHE A 66 1.26 -1.08 12.18
CA PHE A 66 1.81 0.17 11.65
C PHE A 66 0.95 1.39 12.00
N SER A 67 -0.36 1.33 11.73
CA SER A 67 -1.29 2.41 12.07
C SER A 67 -1.37 2.68 13.58
N LYS A 68 -1.24 1.64 14.40
CA LYS A 68 -1.21 1.75 15.87
C LYS A 68 0.07 2.42 16.36
N GLU A 69 1.24 1.99 15.89
CA GLU A 69 2.52 2.58 16.29
C GLU A 69 2.65 4.03 15.81
N LEU A 70 2.14 4.39 14.63
CA LEU A 70 2.09 5.79 14.20
C LEU A 70 1.34 6.68 15.20
N LYS A 71 0.17 6.22 15.67
CA LYS A 71 -0.63 6.96 16.66
C LYS A 71 0.06 7.06 18.01
N GLU A 72 0.76 6.01 18.44
CA GLU A 72 1.50 5.99 19.71
C GLU A 72 2.69 6.96 19.70
N ASN A 73 3.26 7.26 18.52
CA ASN A 73 4.36 8.22 18.35
C ASN A 73 3.87 9.66 18.03
N ASP A 74 2.57 9.95 18.20
CA ASP A 74 1.90 11.21 17.82
C ASP A 74 2.08 11.60 16.34
N ILE A 75 2.28 10.62 15.46
CA ILE A 75 2.42 10.85 14.02
C ILE A 75 1.03 10.78 13.38
N LYS A 76 0.52 11.94 12.95
CA LYS A 76 -0.80 12.08 12.32
C LYS A 76 -0.68 12.30 10.81
N LEU A 77 -0.76 11.20 10.06
CA LEU A 77 -0.85 11.22 8.60
C LEU A 77 -2.30 11.38 8.15
N GLU A 78 -2.51 12.08 7.04
CA GLU A 78 -3.81 12.06 6.36
C GLU A 78 -4.10 10.68 5.77
N LYS A 79 -5.37 10.39 5.47
CA LYS A 79 -5.77 9.06 4.96
C LYS A 79 -5.12 8.72 3.61
N THR A 80 -4.96 9.73 2.75
CA THR A 80 -4.31 9.62 1.44
C THR A 80 -2.82 9.39 1.59
N GLU A 81 -2.15 10.14 2.47
CA GLU A 81 -0.72 9.98 2.77
C GLU A 81 -0.44 8.60 3.38
N LEU A 82 -1.26 8.17 4.34
CA LEU A 82 -1.17 6.84 4.94
C LEU A 82 -1.29 5.76 3.87
N LEU A 83 -2.24 5.91 2.94
CA LEU A 83 -2.42 4.97 1.84
C LEU A 83 -1.20 4.95 0.90
N GLN A 84 -0.64 6.11 0.59
CA GLN A 84 0.57 6.23 -0.26
C GLN A 84 1.80 5.61 0.41
N VAL A 85 1.98 5.82 1.71
CA VAL A 85 3.05 5.21 2.51
C VAL A 85 2.89 3.70 2.55
N ILE A 86 1.68 3.19 2.81
CA ILE A 86 1.39 1.74 2.79
C ILE A 86 1.71 1.13 1.42
N ASN A 87 1.27 1.78 0.34
CA ASN A 87 1.39 1.23 -1.01
C ASN A 87 2.83 1.26 -1.55
N SER A 88 3.64 2.25 -1.14
CA SER A 88 4.99 2.46 -1.67
C SER A 88 6.10 1.97 -0.73
N ALA A 89 5.83 1.85 0.58
CA ALA A 89 6.78 1.46 1.63
C ALA A 89 8.12 2.23 1.53
N PRO A 90 8.14 3.54 1.89
CA PRO A 90 9.33 4.36 1.79
C PRO A 90 10.49 3.77 2.62
N ASP A 91 11.67 3.73 2.01
CA ASP A 91 12.92 3.26 2.62
C ASP A 91 13.94 4.39 2.84
N ASN A 92 13.70 5.56 2.24
CA ASN A 92 14.58 6.71 2.29
C ASN A 92 13.80 8.04 2.41
N TRP A 93 14.51 9.06 2.90
CA TRP A 93 13.94 10.39 3.13
C TRP A 93 13.37 11.05 1.87
N PRO A 94 14.06 11.09 0.71
CA PRO A 94 13.50 11.66 -0.50
C PRO A 94 12.15 11.07 -0.89
N VAL A 95 11.99 9.75 -0.85
CA VAL A 95 10.70 9.09 -1.13
C VAL A 95 9.66 9.52 -0.11
N LEU A 96 10.00 9.56 1.18
CA LEU A 96 9.06 10.01 2.22
C LEU A 96 8.58 11.45 1.99
N TYR A 97 9.48 12.37 1.63
CA TYR A 97 9.15 13.76 1.28
C TYR A 97 8.25 13.88 0.04
N CYS A 98 8.24 12.89 -0.84
CA CYS A 98 7.35 12.87 -2.00
C CYS A 98 5.94 12.36 -1.65
N LEU A 99 5.80 11.59 -0.55
CA LEU A 99 4.54 10.97 -0.13
C LEU A 99 3.76 11.84 0.87
N ILE A 100 4.45 12.69 1.64
CA ILE A 100 3.88 13.54 2.68
C ILE A 100 4.08 15.00 2.28
N GLU A 101 2.99 15.76 2.22
CA GLU A 101 3.07 17.19 1.92
C GLU A 101 3.65 17.96 3.10
N GLU A 102 4.61 18.87 2.82
CA GLU A 102 5.25 19.75 3.81
C GLU A 102 5.78 18.99 5.04
N ALA A 103 6.40 17.82 4.80
CA ALA A 103 6.82 16.90 5.85
C ALA A 103 7.82 17.52 6.85
N ASP A 104 8.67 18.45 6.38
CA ASP A 104 9.63 19.24 7.16
C ASP A 104 8.98 20.27 8.09
N ILE A 105 7.79 20.74 7.74
CA ILE A 105 7.02 21.69 8.56
C ILE A 105 6.15 20.94 9.55
N ARG A 106 5.57 19.81 9.14
CA ARG A 106 4.59 19.04 9.93
C ARG A 106 5.21 18.09 10.94
N PHE A 107 6.42 17.59 10.68
CA PHE A 107 7.05 16.57 11.51
C PHE A 107 8.47 16.97 11.87
N SER A 108 8.88 16.59 13.08
CA SER A 108 10.29 16.67 13.47
C SER A 108 11.12 15.60 12.75
N GLU A 109 12.42 15.83 12.60
CA GLU A 109 13.34 14.84 12.01
C GLU A 109 13.25 13.48 12.71
N ALA A 110 13.14 13.46 14.04
CA ALA A 110 12.99 12.23 14.82
C ALA A 110 11.68 11.47 14.49
N GLN A 111 10.60 12.18 14.18
CA GLN A 111 9.33 11.57 13.76
C GLN A 111 9.44 11.01 12.34
N LEU A 112 10.09 11.74 11.42
CA LEU A 112 10.29 11.28 10.04
C LEU A 112 11.18 10.02 10.00
N GLU A 113 12.25 10.01 10.81
CA GLU A 113 13.08 8.82 10.99
C GLU A 113 12.27 7.65 11.57
N LYS A 114 11.39 7.92 12.54
CA LYS A 114 10.47 6.91 13.06
C LYS A 114 9.54 6.35 12.01
N ILE A 115 9.00 7.18 11.10
CA ILE A 115 8.15 6.68 10.00
C ILE A 115 8.92 5.72 9.11
N LEU A 116 10.18 6.03 8.78
CA LEU A 116 11.03 5.15 7.97
C LEU A 116 11.32 3.83 8.70
N GLU A 117 11.64 3.87 9.99
CA GLU A 117 11.83 2.65 10.79
C GLU A 117 10.56 1.77 10.81
N LEU A 118 9.39 2.39 11.03
CA LEU A 118 8.11 1.68 11.04
C LEU A 118 7.76 1.11 9.67
N SER A 119 8.06 1.84 8.59
CA SER A 119 7.89 1.39 7.22
C SER A 119 8.71 0.13 6.94
N GLN A 120 10.00 0.15 7.24
CA GLN A 120 10.89 -1.01 7.05
C GLN A 120 10.46 -2.20 7.91
N LYS A 121 10.01 -1.96 9.14
CA LYS A 121 9.56 -3.00 10.08
C LYS A 121 8.28 -3.69 9.64
N TYR A 122 7.29 -2.94 9.13
CA TYR A 122 5.93 -3.46 8.90
C TYR A 122 5.53 -3.57 7.43
N LEU A 123 5.97 -2.64 6.59
CA LEU A 123 5.52 -2.50 5.21
C LEU A 123 6.43 -3.19 4.20
N GLY A 124 7.69 -3.44 4.57
CA GLY A 124 8.71 -4.04 3.70
C GLY A 124 9.46 -3.00 2.88
N SER A 125 10.03 -3.42 1.75
CA SER A 125 10.74 -2.55 0.81
C SER A 125 10.23 -2.79 -0.60
N GLU A 126 10.03 -1.69 -1.31
CA GLU A 126 9.78 -1.68 -2.74
C GLU A 126 11.09 -1.93 -3.50
N ARG A 127 11.08 -2.87 -4.45
CA ARG A 127 12.26 -3.10 -5.29
C ARG A 127 12.45 -1.89 -6.20
N VAL A 128 13.55 -1.17 -6.02
CA VAL A 128 13.96 -0.13 -6.97
C VAL A 128 14.24 -0.81 -8.32
N PRO A 129 13.60 -0.39 -9.42
CA PRO A 129 13.95 -0.90 -10.74
C PRO A 129 15.43 -0.61 -11.01
N GLN A 130 16.19 -1.67 -11.36
CA GLN A 130 17.60 -1.58 -11.76
C GLN A 130 17.77 -0.90 -13.11
#